data_AF-A0A950IXG9-F1
#
_entry.id   AF-A0A950IXG9-F1
#
_cell.length_a   1.000
_cell.length_b   1.000
_cell.length_c   1.000
_cell.angle_alpha   90.00
_cell.angle_beta   90.00
_cell.angle_gamma   90.00
#
_symmetry.space_group_name_H-M   'P 1'
#
loop_
_entity.id
_entity.type
_entity.pdbx_description
1 polymer ?
#
loop_
_entity_poly.entity_id
_entity_poly.type
_entity_poly.pdbx_seq_one_letter_code
_entity_poly.pdbx_strand_id
1 'polypeptide(L)'
;MKSAVCLAGALLLSCTGASLAQSPFDGTWKADQSKNKTENAKPFVGSLAQGRWHCESCTPAYTIKADGTDQSVPDRGFDTLSVKEIDAKSVSFVAKKNQRVVWEATDTVSADGKTLTFNAIYHPTESGKPNHWLTTFNRVGIASSVFTQSLGNGWKSVPHPATRPSLPLKPSAMN
;
A
#
# COMPACT_ATOMS: atom_id res chain seq x y z
N MET A 1 37.30 -47.01 32.33
CA MET A 1 35.85 -46.96 32.03
C MET A 1 35.34 -45.57 32.36
N LYS A 2 34.82 -44.88 31.33
CA LYS A 2 33.96 -43.67 31.30
C LYS A 2 34.51 -42.34 31.86
N SER A 3 35.11 -41.57 30.94
CA SER A 3 35.14 -40.10 30.97
C SER A 3 33.82 -39.52 30.44
N ALA A 4 33.38 -38.36 30.98
CA ALA A 4 32.87 -37.23 30.19
C ALA A 4 32.45 -36.07 31.12
N VAL A 5 33.24 -35.00 31.10
CA VAL A 5 32.86 -33.64 31.50
C VAL A 5 32.15 -33.00 30.30
N CYS A 6 31.03 -32.31 30.52
CA CYS A 6 30.46 -31.39 29.54
C CYS A 6 30.19 -30.03 30.20
N LEU A 7 30.72 -29.00 29.55
CA LEU A 7 30.79 -27.60 29.95
C LEU A 7 29.46 -26.84 29.76
N ALA A 8 29.35 -25.78 30.56
CA ALA A 8 28.52 -24.58 30.44
C ALA A 8 27.77 -24.34 29.11
N GLY A 9 26.44 -24.27 29.18
CA GLY A 9 25.57 -23.73 28.13
C GLY A 9 24.99 -22.39 28.56
N ALA A 10 25.58 -21.29 28.10
CA ALA A 10 24.97 -19.97 28.18
C ALA A 10 23.84 -19.88 27.13
N LEU A 11 22.58 -19.86 27.60
CA LEU A 11 21.41 -19.66 26.78
C LEU A 11 21.27 -18.16 26.45
N LEU A 12 21.96 -17.70 25.40
CA LEU A 12 21.70 -16.40 24.79
C LEU A 12 20.32 -16.46 24.13
N LEU A 13 19.33 -15.80 24.75
CA LEU A 13 18.06 -15.44 24.13
C LEU A 13 18.36 -14.55 22.92
N SER A 14 18.46 -15.15 21.74
CA SER A 14 18.32 -14.44 20.48
C SER A 14 16.86 -14.00 20.38
N CYS A 15 16.59 -12.76 20.80
CA CYS A 15 15.42 -12.03 20.34
C CYS A 15 15.52 -11.95 18.82
N THR A 16 14.89 -12.89 18.13
CA THR A 16 14.54 -12.77 16.72
C THR A 16 13.57 -11.60 16.66
N GLY A 17 14.10 -10.38 16.54
CA GLY A 17 13.30 -9.21 16.20
C GLY A 17 12.57 -9.58 14.93
N ALA A 18 11.23 -9.64 14.99
CA ALA A 18 10.42 -9.72 13.81
C ALA A 18 10.79 -8.50 12.96
N SER A 19 11.66 -8.70 11.98
CA SER A 19 11.84 -7.75 10.92
C SER A 19 10.44 -7.53 10.37
N LEU A 20 9.87 -6.34 10.58
CA LEU A 20 8.68 -5.93 9.86
C LEU A 20 9.10 -5.95 8.40
N ALA A 21 8.84 -7.07 7.72
CA ALA A 21 9.19 -7.24 6.33
C ALA A 21 8.49 -6.08 5.59
N GLN A 22 9.29 -5.15 5.10
CA GLN A 22 8.81 -4.01 4.34
C GLN A 22 8.02 -4.57 3.15
N SER A 23 6.77 -4.12 2.98
CA SER A 23 5.91 -4.70 1.97
C SER A 23 6.49 -4.40 0.59
N PRO A 24 6.37 -5.31 -0.39
CA PRO A 24 6.86 -5.05 -1.73
C PRO A 24 6.15 -3.88 -2.40
N PHE A 25 4.99 -3.47 -1.90
CA PHE A 25 4.26 -2.29 -2.39
C PHE A 25 4.82 -0.98 -1.84
N ASP A 26 5.57 -1.03 -0.73
CA ASP A 26 6.05 0.17 -0.02
C ASP A 26 7.07 0.93 -0.87
N GLY A 27 6.66 2.04 -1.49
CA GLY A 27 7.59 2.87 -2.25
C GLY A 27 6.93 4.03 -2.98
N THR A 28 7.79 4.84 -3.59
CA THR A 28 7.37 5.87 -4.54
C THR A 28 7.45 5.29 -5.94
N TRP A 29 6.32 5.26 -6.63
CA TRP A 29 6.15 4.67 -7.95
C TRP A 29 5.88 5.76 -8.96
N LYS A 30 6.72 5.88 -9.99
CA LYS A 30 6.53 6.82 -11.09
C LYS A 30 6.07 6.05 -12.32
N ALA A 31 4.98 6.48 -12.95
CA ALA A 31 4.50 5.86 -14.17
C ALA A 31 5.60 5.84 -15.24
N ASP A 32 5.77 4.69 -15.89
CA ASP A 32 6.69 4.52 -16.99
C ASP A 32 6.13 5.19 -18.24
N GLN A 33 6.57 6.42 -18.51
CA GLN A 33 6.12 7.22 -19.66
C GLN A 33 6.49 6.59 -21.01
N SER A 34 7.47 5.66 -21.05
CA SER A 34 7.80 4.93 -22.28
C SER A 34 6.75 3.86 -22.63
N LYS A 35 6.03 3.37 -21.61
CA LYS A 35 5.00 2.33 -21.74
C LYS A 35 3.58 2.88 -21.64
N ASN A 36 3.41 4.03 -21.01
CA ASN A 36 2.13 4.68 -20.79
C ASN A 36 2.05 5.94 -21.66
N LYS A 37 1.04 6.05 -22.54
CA LYS A 37 0.85 7.17 -23.48
C LYS A 37 0.49 8.53 -22.81
N THR A 38 0.68 8.67 -21.50
CA THR A 38 0.27 9.84 -20.72
C THR A 38 1.50 10.55 -20.17
N GLU A 39 1.89 11.65 -20.80
CA GLU A 39 3.14 12.37 -20.53
C GLU A 39 3.22 13.04 -19.14
N ASN A 40 2.15 13.07 -18.35
CA ASN A 40 2.10 13.76 -17.05
C ASN A 40 1.43 12.95 -15.93
N ALA A 41 1.69 11.64 -15.87
CA ALA A 41 1.18 10.83 -14.77
C ALA A 41 1.89 11.21 -13.44
N LYS A 42 1.10 11.66 -12.46
CA LYS A 42 1.59 11.99 -11.11
C LYS A 42 2.19 10.74 -10.46
N PRO A 43 3.26 10.88 -9.64
CA PRO A 43 3.77 9.77 -8.85
C PRO A 43 2.67 9.17 -7.98
N PHE A 44 2.62 7.84 -7.96
CA PHE A 44 1.78 7.04 -7.09
C PHE A 44 2.60 6.60 -5.86
N VAL A 45 2.01 6.71 -4.67
CA VAL A 45 2.63 6.30 -3.41
C VAL A 45 1.60 5.48 -2.65
N GLY A 46 1.87 4.18 -2.63
CA GLY A 46 1.07 3.17 -1.96
C GLY A 46 1.94 2.35 -1.03
N SER A 47 1.32 1.79 0.01
CA SER A 47 1.95 0.79 0.87
C SER A 47 0.89 -0.17 1.40
N LEU A 48 1.34 -1.36 1.74
CA LEU A 48 0.53 -2.40 2.35
C LEU A 48 1.21 -2.83 3.64
N ALA A 49 0.82 -2.24 4.75
CA ALA A 49 1.46 -2.48 6.04
C ALA A 49 0.42 -2.94 7.06
N GLN A 50 0.76 -3.97 7.84
CA GLN A 50 -0.07 -4.44 8.95
C GLN A 50 -1.51 -4.78 8.52
N GLY A 51 -1.67 -5.38 7.32
CA GLY A 51 -2.98 -5.72 6.75
C GLY A 51 -3.82 -4.51 6.36
N ARG A 52 -3.19 -3.36 6.11
CA ARG A 52 -3.85 -2.12 5.71
C ARG A 52 -3.20 -1.55 4.46
N TRP A 53 -4.05 -1.14 3.52
CA TRP A 53 -3.63 -0.41 2.34
C TRP A 53 -3.65 1.09 2.63
N HIS A 54 -2.54 1.76 2.34
CA HIS A 54 -2.40 3.20 2.45
C HIS A 54 -2.16 3.78 1.06
N CYS A 55 -3.04 4.69 0.61
CA CYS A 55 -2.77 5.50 -0.57
C CYS A 55 -2.43 6.93 -0.15
N GLU A 56 -1.15 7.25 -0.09
CA GLU A 56 -0.64 8.53 0.42
C GLU A 56 -0.69 9.63 -0.64
N SER A 57 -0.47 9.27 -1.91
CA SER A 57 -0.57 10.20 -3.04
C SER A 57 -2.01 10.40 -3.55
N CYS A 58 -2.98 9.64 -3.02
CA CYS A 58 -4.38 9.83 -3.36
C CYS A 58 -4.89 11.18 -2.81
N THR A 59 -5.91 11.74 -3.46
CA THR A 59 -6.57 12.97 -3.00
C THR A 59 -8.07 12.71 -2.83
N PRO A 60 -8.61 12.76 -1.59
CA PRO A 60 -7.88 12.75 -0.33
C PRO A 60 -7.08 11.44 -0.14
N ALA A 61 -6.04 11.49 0.69
CA ALA A 61 -5.29 10.30 1.11
C ALA A 61 -6.19 9.43 2.00
N TYR A 62 -6.04 8.11 1.94
CA TYR A 62 -6.89 7.20 2.72
C TYR A 62 -6.13 5.96 3.18
N THR A 63 -6.72 5.27 4.16
CA THR A 63 -6.24 3.98 4.66
C THR A 63 -7.41 3.08 4.98
N ILE A 64 -7.40 1.86 4.42
CA ILE A 64 -8.43 0.83 4.63
C ILE A 64 -7.78 -0.53 4.89
N LYS A 65 -8.52 -1.46 5.47
CA LYS A 65 -8.06 -2.84 5.67
C LYS A 65 -7.92 -3.55 4.32
N ALA A 66 -6.93 -4.42 4.20
CA ALA A 66 -6.72 -5.29 3.05
C ALA A 66 -7.34 -6.69 3.25
N ASP A 67 -8.54 -6.74 3.84
CA ASP A 67 -9.24 -7.98 4.24
C ASP A 67 -10.31 -8.46 3.23
N GLY A 68 -10.48 -7.74 2.12
CA GLY A 68 -11.47 -8.02 1.09
C GLY A 68 -12.88 -7.53 1.39
N THR A 69 -13.10 -6.84 2.51
CA THR A 69 -14.41 -6.25 2.83
C THR A 69 -14.60 -4.88 2.18
N ASP A 70 -15.83 -4.59 1.75
CA ASP A 70 -16.19 -3.26 1.24
C ASP A 70 -16.12 -2.24 2.39
N GLN A 71 -15.25 -1.23 2.24
CA GLN A 71 -15.08 -0.16 3.23
C GLN A 71 -15.40 1.18 2.59
N SER A 72 -16.09 2.06 3.32
CA SER A 72 -16.42 3.40 2.84
C SER A 72 -15.16 4.24 2.65
N VAL A 73 -15.04 4.89 1.49
CA VAL A 73 -13.95 5.83 1.20
C VAL A 73 -14.57 7.09 0.55
N PRO A 74 -14.92 8.12 1.35
CA PRO A 74 -15.66 9.29 0.85
C PRO A 74 -14.82 10.18 -0.08
N ASP A 75 -15.48 11.18 -0.67
CA ASP A 75 -14.89 12.27 -1.45
C ASP A 75 -14.16 11.83 -2.72
N ARG A 76 -14.71 10.82 -3.42
CA ARG A 76 -14.20 10.36 -4.72
C ARG A 76 -15.30 9.75 -5.60
N GLY A 77 -14.93 9.32 -6.81
CA GLY A 77 -15.85 8.79 -7.81
C GLY A 77 -16.53 7.45 -7.46
N PHE A 78 -16.33 6.91 -6.26
CA PHE A 78 -16.90 5.66 -5.76
C PHE A 78 -17.20 5.79 -4.26
N ASP A 79 -18.09 4.95 -3.74
CA ASP A 79 -18.56 5.00 -2.35
C ASP A 79 -17.77 4.05 -1.44
N THR A 80 -17.45 2.87 -1.96
CA THR A 80 -16.69 1.85 -1.23
C THR A 80 -15.52 1.32 -2.04
N LEU A 81 -14.51 0.84 -1.31
CA LEU A 81 -13.37 0.12 -1.85
C LEU A 81 -13.12 -1.11 -0.99
N SER A 82 -13.01 -2.26 -1.66
CA SER A 82 -12.46 -3.49 -1.10
C SER A 82 -11.03 -3.64 -1.58
N VAL A 83 -10.13 -3.96 -0.65
CA VAL A 83 -8.73 -4.29 -0.94
C VAL A 83 -8.45 -5.66 -0.35
N LYS A 84 -7.80 -6.52 -1.11
CA LYS A 84 -7.46 -7.87 -0.67
C LYS A 84 -6.08 -8.26 -1.16
N GLU A 85 -5.24 -8.69 -0.22
CA GLU A 85 -3.97 -9.36 -0.54
C GLU A 85 -4.28 -10.69 -1.24
N ILE A 86 -3.76 -10.86 -2.47
CA ILE A 86 -3.88 -12.11 -3.23
C ILE A 86 -2.73 -13.03 -2.84
N ASP A 87 -1.51 -12.48 -2.87
CA ASP A 87 -0.27 -13.15 -2.54
C ASP A 87 0.79 -12.12 -2.13
N ALA A 88 2.02 -12.57 -1.88
CA ALA A 88 3.12 -11.73 -1.42
C ALA A 88 3.47 -10.56 -2.37
N LYS A 89 3.08 -10.59 -3.64
CA LYS A 89 3.40 -9.56 -4.65
C LYS A 89 2.18 -9.04 -5.39
N SER A 90 0.97 -9.45 -5.01
CA SER A 90 -0.27 -9.08 -5.70
C SER A 90 -1.37 -8.65 -4.75
N VAL A 91 -2.04 -7.52 -5.06
CA VAL A 91 -3.19 -6.98 -4.32
C VAL A 91 -4.32 -6.69 -5.30
N SER A 92 -5.54 -7.06 -4.93
CA SER A 92 -6.75 -6.73 -5.68
C SER A 92 -7.50 -5.56 -5.07
N PHE A 93 -8.18 -4.83 -5.94
CA PHE A 93 -9.03 -3.68 -5.63
C PHE A 93 -10.38 -3.85 -6.32
N VAL A 94 -11.47 -3.58 -5.59
CA VAL A 94 -12.82 -3.50 -6.15
C VAL A 94 -13.50 -2.26 -5.61
N ALA A 95 -13.83 -1.32 -6.48
CA ALA A 95 -14.56 -0.11 -6.10
C ALA A 95 -16.01 -0.17 -6.55
N LYS A 96 -16.91 0.27 -5.67
CA LYS A 96 -18.33 0.30 -5.95
C LYS A 96 -18.92 1.69 -5.77
N LYS A 97 -19.88 2.01 -6.64
CA LYS A 97 -20.76 3.18 -6.52
C LYS A 97 -22.21 2.71 -6.60
N ASN A 98 -23.07 3.15 -5.70
CA ASN A 98 -24.46 2.68 -5.61
C ASN A 98 -24.56 1.15 -5.60
N GLN A 99 -23.68 0.49 -4.84
CA GLN A 99 -23.57 -0.98 -4.74
C GLN A 99 -23.19 -1.72 -6.05
N ARG A 100 -22.83 -1.00 -7.12
CA ARG A 100 -22.36 -1.59 -8.38
C ARG A 100 -20.86 -1.40 -8.54
N VAL A 101 -20.17 -2.42 -9.07
CA VAL A 101 -18.74 -2.33 -9.40
C VAL A 101 -18.55 -1.30 -10.51
N VAL A 102 -17.72 -0.29 -10.24
CA VAL A 102 -17.37 0.76 -11.21
C VAL A 102 -15.93 0.63 -11.71
N TRP A 103 -15.07 -0.02 -10.94
CA TRP A 103 -13.78 -0.51 -11.43
C TRP A 103 -13.24 -1.61 -10.53
N GLU A 104 -12.42 -2.46 -11.12
CA GLU A 104 -11.62 -3.47 -10.44
C GLU A 104 -10.19 -3.41 -10.95
N ALA A 105 -9.23 -3.74 -10.10
CA ALA A 105 -7.82 -3.73 -10.48
C ALA A 105 -6.99 -4.75 -9.71
N THR A 106 -5.82 -5.07 -10.27
CA THR A 106 -4.76 -5.81 -9.58
C THR A 106 -3.46 -5.03 -9.70
N ASP A 107 -2.82 -4.77 -8.55
CA ASP A 107 -1.42 -4.35 -8.49
C ASP A 107 -0.53 -5.57 -8.34
N THR A 108 0.50 -5.66 -9.19
CA THR A 108 1.53 -6.71 -9.11
C THR A 108 2.92 -6.11 -9.10
N VAL A 109 3.71 -6.44 -8.09
CA VAL A 109 5.13 -6.04 -7.99
C VAL A 109 6.02 -7.09 -8.63
N SER A 110 6.96 -6.67 -9.47
CA SER A 110 7.91 -7.55 -10.16
C SER A 110 8.81 -8.31 -9.18
N ALA A 111 9.42 -9.39 -9.66
CA ALA A 111 10.26 -10.24 -8.82
C ALA A 111 11.42 -9.49 -8.15
N ASP A 112 12.01 -8.54 -8.87
CA ASP A 112 13.09 -7.66 -8.43
C ASP A 112 12.62 -6.43 -7.64
N GLY A 113 11.30 -6.28 -7.44
CA GLY A 113 10.70 -5.16 -6.72
C GLY A 113 10.79 -3.82 -7.45
N LYS A 114 11.28 -3.74 -8.69
CA LYS A 114 11.51 -2.44 -9.35
C LYS A 114 10.31 -1.92 -10.14
N THR A 115 9.38 -2.80 -10.47
CA THR A 115 8.23 -2.50 -11.32
C THR A 115 6.94 -2.83 -10.59
N LEU A 116 5.94 -1.95 -10.69
CA LEU A 116 4.57 -2.22 -10.29
C LEU A 116 3.69 -2.14 -11.53
N THR A 117 2.86 -3.15 -11.73
CA THR A 117 1.88 -3.21 -12.82
C THR A 117 0.49 -3.06 -12.23
N PHE A 118 -0.20 -1.99 -12.60
CA PHE A 118 -1.62 -1.78 -12.30
C PHE A 118 -2.44 -2.20 -13.53
N ASN A 119 -3.21 -3.28 -13.40
CA ASN A 119 -4.12 -3.74 -14.44
C ASN A 119 -5.55 -3.55 -13.96
N ALA A 120 -6.31 -2.68 -14.62
CA ALA A 120 -7.65 -2.29 -14.22
C ALA A 120 -8.69 -2.46 -15.34
N ILE A 121 -9.91 -2.75 -14.93
CA ILE A 121 -11.10 -2.74 -15.77
C ILE A 121 -12.04 -1.71 -15.16
N TYR A 122 -12.39 -0.71 -15.96
CA TYR A 122 -13.40 0.29 -15.59
C TYR A 122 -14.74 -0.08 -16.20
N HIS A 123 -15.79 0.00 -15.40
CA HIS A 123 -17.16 -0.30 -15.78
C HIS A 123 -17.94 1.01 -15.83
N PRO A 124 -18.15 1.62 -17.01
CA PRO A 124 -18.97 2.81 -17.13
C PRO A 124 -20.40 2.51 -16.63
N THR A 125 -20.98 3.47 -15.92
CA THR A 125 -22.34 3.37 -15.38
C THR A 125 -23.43 3.51 -16.45
N GLU A 126 -23.07 4.06 -17.60
CA GLU A 126 -23.89 4.16 -18.81
C GLU A 126 -23.62 2.96 -19.73
N SER A 127 -24.39 2.78 -20.81
CA SER A 127 -24.33 1.64 -21.75
C SER A 127 -23.01 1.49 -22.55
N GLY A 128 -21.90 2.03 -22.05
CA GLY A 128 -20.56 1.84 -22.57
C GLY A 128 -20.01 0.45 -22.26
N LYS A 129 -19.04 0.01 -23.07
CA LYS A 129 -18.31 -1.23 -22.84
C LYS A 129 -17.23 -1.00 -21.77
N PRO A 130 -16.88 -2.03 -20.97
CA PRO A 130 -15.74 -1.94 -20.07
C PRO A 130 -14.46 -1.55 -20.81
N ASN A 131 -13.65 -0.69 -20.20
CA ASN A 131 -12.36 -0.27 -20.73
C ASN A 131 -11.23 -0.79 -19.87
N HIS A 132 -10.27 -1.46 -20.51
CA HIS A 132 -9.08 -1.99 -19.86
C HIS A 132 -8.00 -0.92 -19.81
N TRP A 133 -7.32 -0.86 -18.68
CA TRP A 133 -6.25 0.09 -18.43
C TRP A 133 -5.06 -0.64 -17.81
N LEU A 134 -3.93 -0.62 -18.50
CA LEU A 134 -2.69 -1.17 -18.01
C LEU A 134 -1.70 -0.03 -17.79
N THR A 135 -1.14 0.08 -16.59
CA THR A 135 -0.10 1.05 -16.27
C THR A 135 1.06 0.37 -15.61
N THR A 136 2.25 0.59 -16.16
CA THR A 136 3.51 0.19 -15.51
C THR A 136 4.10 1.37 -14.75
N PHE A 137 4.59 1.14 -13.54
CA PHE A 137 5.31 2.11 -12.73
C PHE A 137 6.69 1.58 -12.39
N ASN A 138 7.68 2.47 -12.43
CA ASN A 138 9.04 2.21 -11.95
C ASN A 138 9.18 2.73 -10.52
N ARG A 139 9.80 1.95 -9.64
CA ARG A 139 10.15 2.39 -8.29
C ARG A 139 11.25 3.45 -8.38
N VAL A 140 11.00 4.63 -7.85
CA VAL A 140 11.95 5.76 -7.84
C VAL A 140 12.41 6.15 -6.44
N GLY A 141 11.86 5.50 -5.41
CA GLY A 141 12.29 5.67 -4.02
C GLY A 141 11.84 4.51 -3.15
N ILE A 142 12.66 4.18 -2.16
CA ILE A 142 12.28 3.31 -1.04
C ILE A 142 11.24 4.07 -0.22
N ALA A 143 10.22 3.40 0.32
CA ALA A 143 9.39 4.02 1.36
C ALA A 143 10.29 4.30 2.57
N SER A 144 10.79 5.52 2.67
CA SER A 144 11.48 6.00 3.85
C SER A 144 10.50 6.01 5.02
N SER A 145 11.01 5.86 6.25
CA SER A 145 10.27 6.14 7.48
C SER A 145 9.71 7.57 7.55
N VAL A 146 10.09 8.42 6.59
CA VAL A 146 9.61 9.77 6.35
C VAL A 146 9.31 9.91 4.84
N PHE A 147 8.05 10.09 4.47
CA PHE A 147 7.60 10.27 3.08
C PHE A 147 7.27 11.73 2.77
N THR A 148 7.44 12.15 1.53
CA THR A 148 7.21 13.54 1.08
C THR A 148 5.80 13.71 0.50
N GLN A 149 4.86 14.17 1.31
CA GLN A 149 3.48 14.43 0.91
C GLN A 149 3.35 15.69 0.06
N SER A 150 2.58 15.62 -1.03
CA SER A 150 2.13 16.80 -1.77
C SER A 150 1.02 17.48 -0.98
N LEU A 151 1.29 18.66 -0.43
CA LEU A 151 0.27 19.60 0.02
C LEU A 151 0.20 20.70 -1.04
N GLY A 152 -0.96 21.30 -1.29
CA GLY A 152 -1.20 22.17 -2.46
C GLY A 152 -0.24 23.36 -2.68
N ASN A 153 0.68 23.61 -1.75
CA ASN A 153 1.71 24.64 -1.76
C ASN A 153 3.15 24.08 -1.62
N GLY A 154 3.37 22.78 -1.78
CA GLY A 154 4.71 22.17 -1.79
C GLY A 154 4.78 20.75 -1.27
N TRP A 155 6.01 20.25 -1.22
CA TRP A 155 6.36 18.90 -0.77
C TRP A 155 6.78 18.96 0.70
N LYS A 156 6.08 18.25 1.60
CA LYS A 156 6.46 18.14 3.02
C LYS A 156 6.79 16.72 3.42
N SER A 157 7.94 16.52 4.05
CA SER A 157 8.33 15.25 4.66
C SER A 157 7.53 15.00 5.94
N VAL A 158 6.83 13.87 6.01
CA VAL A 158 6.02 13.40 7.14
C VAL A 158 6.37 11.93 7.46
N PRO A 159 6.36 11.49 8.73
CA PRO A 159 6.62 10.10 9.07
C PRO A 159 5.65 9.13 8.38
N HIS A 160 6.17 8.04 7.83
CA HIS A 160 5.37 6.98 7.21
C HIS A 160 4.40 6.38 8.25
N PRO A 161 3.12 6.14 7.92
CA PRO A 161 2.14 5.63 8.88
C PRO A 161 2.56 4.33 9.55
N ALA A 162 3.28 3.44 8.84
CA ALA A 162 3.80 2.18 9.37
C ALA A 162 4.90 2.37 10.44
N THR A 163 5.54 3.54 10.49
CA THR A 163 6.58 3.89 11.47
C THR A 163 6.10 4.88 12.53
N ARG A 164 4.83 5.30 12.50
CA ARG A 164 4.29 6.19 13.53
C ARG A 164 4.21 5.37 14.83
N PRO A 165 4.92 5.74 15.91
CA PRO A 165 4.68 5.13 17.21
C PRO A 165 3.19 5.29 17.49
N SER A 166 2.53 4.26 18.03
CA SER A 166 1.19 4.40 18.59
C SER A 166 1.26 5.56 19.59
N LEU A 167 0.80 6.74 19.16
CA LEU A 167 0.65 7.86 20.08
C LEU A 167 -0.24 7.32 21.20
N PRO A 168 0.19 7.35 22.47
CA PRO A 168 -0.70 7.01 23.55
C PRO A 168 -1.92 7.91 23.37
N LEU A 169 -3.10 7.30 23.29
CA LEU A 169 -4.37 8.01 23.26
C LEU A 169 -4.31 9.03 24.39
N LYS A 170 -4.21 10.31 24.04
CA LYS A 170 -4.28 11.38 25.01
C LYS A 170 -5.60 11.17 25.75
N PRO A 171 -5.62 10.99 27.08
CA PRO A 171 -6.88 10.85 27.80
C PRO A 171 -7.72 12.07 27.44
N SER A 172 -8.92 11.86 26.89
CA SER A 172 -9.89 12.92 26.74
C SER A 172 -10.06 13.56 28.11
N ALA A 173 -9.66 14.83 28.24
CA ALA A 173 -10.03 15.63 29.38
C ALA A 173 -11.56 15.73 29.34
N MET A 174 -12.21 15.12 30.32
CA MET A 174 -13.60 15.40 30.64
C MET A 174 -13.65 16.84 31.16
N ASN A 175 -14.38 17.69 30.44
CA ASN A 175 -14.91 18.95 30.95
C ASN A 175 -16.41 18.94 30.72
#